data_AF-A0A938DX99-F1
#
_entry.id   AF-A0A938DX99-F1
#
_cell.length_a   1.000
_cell.length_b   1.000
_cell.length_c   1.000
_cell.angle_alpha   90.00
_cell.angle_beta   90.00
_cell.angle_gamma   90.00
#
_symmetry.space_group_name_H-M   'P 1'
#
loop_
_entity.id
_entity.type
_entity.pdbx_description
1 polymer ?
#
loop_
_entity_poly.entity_id
_entity_poly.type
_entity_poly.pdbx_seq_one_letter_code
_entity_poly.pdbx_strand_id
1 'polypeptide(L)'
;MRTTIRISEQLYRNAKARAATTGQTVSEVIEDALREALRPKASEPASVASLPTFGGSGVLAGIDLTDSGALRDAMDDGAGLDALR
;
A
#
# COMPACT_ATOMS: atom_id res chain seq x y z
N MET A 1 -25.80 -8.80 -11.31
CA MET A 1 -26.96 -7.91 -11.58
C MET A 1 -26.98 -7.59 -13.07
N ARG A 2 -28.17 -7.40 -13.69
CA ARG A 2 -28.29 -7.01 -15.10
C ARG A 2 -28.76 -5.56 -15.18
N THR A 3 -28.02 -4.74 -15.93
CA THR A 3 -28.30 -3.32 -16.08
C THR A 3 -28.30 -2.96 -17.57
N THR A 4 -29.25 -2.13 -18.00
CA THR A 4 -29.28 -1.58 -19.35
C THR A 4 -28.77 -0.14 -19.31
N ILE A 5 -27.72 0.15 -20.07
CA ILE A 5 -27.12 1.49 -20.14
C ILE A 5 -27.16 2.01 -21.59
N ARG A 6 -27.16 3.32 -21.77
CA ARG A 6 -26.95 3.96 -23.07
C ARG A 6 -25.47 4.24 -23.25
N ILE A 7 -24.90 3.84 -24.36
CA ILE A 7 -23.48 4.03 -24.71
C ILE A 7 -23.40 4.51 -26.16
N SER A 8 -22.43 5.37 -26.48
CA SER A 8 -22.23 5.80 -27.86
C SER A 8 -21.77 4.62 -28.72
N GLU A 9 -22.25 4.57 -29.96
CA GLU A 9 -21.92 3.51 -30.90
C GLU A 9 -20.40 3.39 -31.14
N GLN A 10 -19.70 4.53 -31.22
CA GLN A 10 -18.24 4.54 -31.37
C GLN A 10 -17.53 3.89 -30.18
N LEU A 11 -17.97 4.18 -28.94
CA LEU A 11 -17.37 3.60 -27.75
C LEU A 11 -17.67 2.09 -27.66
N TYR A 12 -18.87 1.66 -28.04
CA TYR A 12 -19.22 0.25 -28.08
C TYR A 12 -18.39 -0.54 -29.10
N ARG A 13 -18.08 0.05 -30.27
CA ARG A 13 -17.14 -0.53 -31.24
C ARG A 13 -15.74 -0.70 -30.68
N ASN A 14 -15.23 0.31 -29.97
CA ASN A 14 -13.92 0.25 -29.32
C ASN A 14 -13.88 -0.85 -28.25
N ALA A 15 -14.94 -0.97 -27.45
CA ALA A 15 -15.06 -2.03 -26.44
C ALA A 15 -15.06 -3.43 -27.08
N LYS A 16 -15.76 -3.62 -28.21
CA LYS A 16 -15.73 -4.87 -28.99
C LYS A 16 -14.32 -5.21 -29.51
N ALA A 17 -13.62 -4.23 -30.08
CA ALA A 17 -12.27 -4.44 -30.59
C ALA A 17 -11.30 -4.83 -29.46
N ARG A 18 -11.41 -4.17 -28.30
CA ARG A 18 -10.62 -4.50 -27.11
C ARG A 18 -10.91 -5.91 -26.62
N ALA A 19 -12.18 -6.25 -26.45
CA ALA A 19 -12.64 -7.58 -26.03
C ALA A 19 -12.09 -8.69 -26.94
N ALA A 20 -12.17 -8.49 -28.27
CA ALA A 20 -11.64 -9.44 -29.25
C ALA A 20 -10.11 -9.60 -29.14
N THR A 21 -9.39 -8.51 -28.86
CA THR A 21 -7.93 -8.52 -28.75
C THR A 21 -7.46 -9.17 -27.45
N THR A 22 -8.20 -9.00 -26.34
CA THR A 22 -7.85 -9.55 -25.02
C THR A 22 -8.46 -10.92 -24.74
N GLY A 23 -9.28 -11.46 -25.65
CA GLY A 23 -9.99 -12.72 -25.45
C GLY A 23 -11.07 -12.65 -24.36
N GLN A 24 -11.58 -11.45 -24.09
CA GLN A 24 -12.62 -11.19 -23.10
C GLN A 24 -13.97 -10.94 -23.78
N THR A 25 -15.04 -10.97 -23.00
CA THR A 25 -16.36 -10.50 -23.39
C THR A 25 -16.45 -8.97 -23.27
N VAL A 26 -17.39 -8.36 -23.99
CA VAL A 26 -17.64 -6.91 -23.87
C VAL A 26 -18.10 -6.54 -22.46
N SER A 27 -18.84 -7.43 -21.78
CA SER A 27 -19.29 -7.21 -20.41
C SER A 27 -18.12 -7.13 -19.43
N GLU A 28 -17.12 -8.01 -19.54
CA GLU A 28 -15.91 -7.98 -18.71
C GLU A 28 -15.12 -6.70 -18.93
N VAL A 29 -14.95 -6.27 -20.19
CA VAL A 29 -14.28 -4.99 -20.50
C VAL A 29 -15.00 -3.79 -19.85
N ILE A 30 -16.35 -3.79 -19.87
CA ILE A 30 -17.14 -2.74 -19.23
C ILE A 30 -17.01 -2.81 -17.70
N GLU A 31 -17.02 -4.02 -17.13
CA GLU A 31 -16.86 -4.21 -15.69
C GLU A 31 -15.48 -3.73 -15.19
N ASP A 32 -14.41 -4.11 -15.90
CA ASP A 32 -13.05 -3.69 -15.58
C ASP A 32 -12.92 -2.15 -15.63
N ALA A 33 -13.49 -1.52 -16.65
CA ALA A 33 -13.49 -0.07 -16.78
C ALA A 33 -14.25 0.62 -15.63
N LEU A 34 -15.39 0.06 -15.21
CA LEU A 34 -16.15 0.58 -14.06
C LEU A 34 -15.38 0.40 -12.75
N ARG A 35 -14.73 -0.76 -12.56
CA ARG A 35 -13.93 -1.03 -11.36
C ARG A 35 -12.77 -0.06 -11.24
N GLU A 36 -12.06 0.21 -12.34
CA GLU A 36 -10.97 1.18 -12.36
C GLU A 36 -11.48 2.61 -12.16
N ALA A 37 -12.60 2.99 -12.78
CA ALA A 37 -13.20 4.32 -12.62
C ALA A 37 -13.69 4.61 -11.19
N LEU A 38 -14.13 3.56 -10.47
CA LEU A 38 -14.59 3.65 -9.08
C LEU A 38 -13.48 3.39 -8.07
N ARG A 39 -12.28 3.02 -8.54
CA ARG A 39 -11.14 2.80 -7.65
C ARG A 39 -10.87 4.11 -6.91
N PRO A 40 -10.79 4.10 -5.57
CA PRO A 40 -10.37 5.28 -4.83
C PRO A 40 -9.02 5.70 -5.39
N LYS A 41 -8.91 6.96 -5.84
CA LYS A 41 -7.60 7.54 -6.08
C LYS A 41 -6.82 7.33 -4.79
N ALA A 42 -5.62 6.75 -4.89
CA ALA A 42 -4.69 6.79 -3.78
C ALA A 42 -4.68 8.25 -3.33
N SER A 43 -5.00 8.48 -2.05
CA SER A 43 -4.83 9.80 -1.47
C SER A 43 -3.44 10.25 -1.90
N GLU A 44 -3.30 11.47 -2.44
CA GLU A 44 -1.97 12.03 -2.68
C GLU A 44 -1.11 11.67 -1.48
N PRO A 45 0.11 11.12 -1.68
CA PRO A 45 0.90 10.57 -0.60
C PRO A 45 0.85 11.59 0.52
N ALA A 46 0.09 11.26 1.58
CA ALA A 46 -0.14 12.21 2.65
C ALA A 46 1.25 12.62 3.06
N SER A 47 1.58 13.92 3.00
CA SER A 47 2.91 14.46 3.26
C SER A 47 3.52 13.65 4.40
N VAL A 48 4.37 12.68 4.07
CA VAL A 48 4.79 11.69 5.06
C VAL A 48 5.64 12.51 6.01
N ALA A 49 5.13 12.68 7.23
CA ALA A 49 5.86 13.43 8.23
C ALA A 49 7.26 12.82 8.31
N SER A 50 8.29 13.66 8.22
CA SER A 50 9.67 13.18 8.32
C SER A 50 9.81 12.54 9.70
N LEU A 51 9.99 11.21 9.72
CA LEU A 51 10.21 10.49 10.96
C LEU A 51 11.58 10.90 11.50
N PRO A 52 11.71 11.23 12.79
CA PRO A 52 13.00 11.52 13.37
C PRO A 52 13.91 10.31 13.22
N THR A 53 15.12 10.55 12.71
CA THR A 53 16.18 9.54 12.68
C THR A 53 17.01 9.66 13.94
N PHE A 54 17.18 8.56 14.67
CA PHE A 54 18.07 8.50 15.82
C PHE A 54 19.42 7.90 15.39
N GLY A 55 20.51 8.58 15.70
CA GLY A 55 21.86 8.05 15.55
C GLY A 55 22.24 7.21 16.77
N GLY A 56 22.96 6.11 16.56
CA GLY A 56 23.51 5.28 17.63
C GLY A 56 24.82 4.62 17.20
N SER A 57 25.69 4.32 18.16
CA SER A 57 27.00 3.69 17.92
C SER A 57 26.94 2.16 17.82
N GLY A 58 25.75 1.58 17.68
CA GLY A 58 25.51 0.14 17.68
C GLY A 58 24.77 -0.32 18.94
N VAL A 59 24.92 -1.60 19.29
CA VAL A 59 24.29 -2.20 20.47
C VAL A 59 24.91 -1.68 21.77
N LEU A 60 24.13 -1.64 22.84
CA LEU A 60 24.67 -1.39 24.18
C LEU A 60 25.66 -2.51 24.54
N ALA A 61 26.81 -2.16 25.10
CA ALA A 61 27.82 -3.14 25.51
C ALA A 61 27.25 -4.10 26.55
N GLY A 62 27.45 -5.40 26.35
CA GLY A 62 26.97 -6.45 27.26
C GLY A 62 25.53 -6.91 27.04
N ILE A 63 24.80 -6.36 26.05
CA ILE A 63 23.49 -6.88 25.63
C ILE A 63 23.66 -7.92 24.53
N ASP A 64 23.17 -9.13 24.79
CA ASP A 64 22.97 -10.15 23.77
C ASP A 64 21.58 -9.97 23.12
N LEU A 65 21.56 -9.68 21.81
CA LEU A 65 20.31 -9.48 21.06
C LEU A 65 19.52 -10.78 20.79
N THR A 66 20.14 -11.94 21.01
CA THR A 66 19.48 -13.24 20.83
C THR A 66 18.70 -13.68 22.06
N ASP A 67 18.98 -13.09 23.22
CA ASP A 67 18.20 -13.28 24.44
C ASP A 67 17.08 -12.24 24.53
N SER A 68 15.87 -12.67 24.16
CA SER A 68 14.69 -11.80 24.13
C SER A 68 14.25 -11.31 25.52
N GLY A 69 14.58 -12.05 26.59
CA GLY A 69 14.21 -11.68 27.95
C GLY A 69 15.14 -10.60 28.48
N ALA A 70 16.45 -10.85 28.43
CA ALA A 70 17.47 -9.91 28.88
C ALA A 70 17.42 -8.58 28.10
N LEU A 71 17.15 -8.64 26.79
CA LEU A 71 16.97 -7.44 25.97
C LEU A 71 15.77 -6.60 26.43
N ARG A 72 14.66 -7.24 26.78
CA ARG A 72 13.42 -6.56 27.17
C ARG A 72 13.56 -5.87 28.52
N ASP A 73 14.17 -6.55 29.49
CA ASP A 73 14.44 -5.98 30.81
C ASP A 73 15.34 -4.73 30.70
N ALA A 74 16.37 -4.77 29.86
CA ALA A 74 17.25 -3.61 29.61
C ALA A 74 16.55 -2.42 28.92
N MET A 75 15.51 -2.68 28.10
CA MET A 75 14.71 -1.64 27.46
C MET A 75 13.75 -0.96 28.46
N ASP A 76 13.18 -1.73 29.38
CA ASP A 76 12.24 -1.23 30.40
C ASP A 76 12.96 -0.46 31.52
N ASP A 77 14.20 -0.82 31.84
CA ASP A 77 15.04 -0.12 32.84
C ASP A 77 15.58 1.24 32.36
N GLY A 78 15.33 1.63 31.10
CA GLY A 78 15.65 2.96 30.58
C GLY A 78 17.15 3.26 30.37
N ALA A 79 18.02 2.27 30.57
CA ALA A 79 19.48 2.42 30.49
C ALA A 79 20.01 2.97 29.14
N GLY A 80 19.20 2.90 28.08
CA GLY A 80 19.53 3.46 26.76
C GLY A 80 18.83 4.79 26.40
N LEU A 81 17.86 5.27 27.19
CA LEU A 81 17.10 6.49 26.88
C LEU A 81 17.76 7.75 27.46
N ASP A 82 18.51 7.61 28.56
CA ASP A 82 19.23 8.72 29.20
C ASP A 82 20.47 9.17 28.42
N ALA A 83 21.02 8.32 27.53
CA ALA A 83 22.15 8.64 26.66
C ALA A 83 21.76 9.42 25.38
N LEU A 84 20.45 9.62 25.15
CA LEU A 84 19.88 10.31 23.99
C LEU A 84 19.36 11.73 24.30
N ARG A 85 19.52 12.21 25.54
CA ARG A 85 19.18 13.57 25.98
C ARG A 85 20.43 14.47 25.98
#